data_AF-A0A9X4QRT4-F1
#
_entry.id   AF-A0A9X4QRT4-F1
#
_cell.length_a   1.000
_cell.length_b   1.000
_cell.length_c   1.000
_cell.angle_alpha   90.00
_cell.angle_beta   90.00
_cell.angle_gamma   90.00
#
_symmetry.space_group_name_H-M   'P 1'
#
loop_
_entity.id
_entity.type
_entity.pdbx_description
1 polymer ?
#
loop_
_entity_poly.entity_id
_entity_poly.type
_entity_poly.pdbx_seq_one_letter_code
_entity_poly.pdbx_strand_id
1 'polypeptide(L)'
;MIHGGSAARPIFTLRLRDDAGQALDVTALQAASVTLEQASISADDGTQLRFKYTKLNNLDLDAVVEVDLPQDSNLTDWRISFDNRTSYLVEWVDFPDVVVPNDLVAAGGTARILWPAHEGVLIEDIGRRENTWLKYQETGYPSKGWDGT
;
A
#
# COMPACT_ATOMS: atom_id res chain seq x y z
N MET A 1 -5.60 -6.73 -9.94
CA MET A 1 -7.08 -6.68 -9.79
C MET A 1 -7.63 -5.30 -10.18
N ILE A 2 -8.64 -5.26 -11.05
CA ILE A 2 -9.37 -4.02 -11.39
C ILE A 2 -10.53 -3.88 -10.41
N HIS A 3 -10.69 -2.69 -9.83
CA HIS A 3 -11.81 -2.37 -8.94
C HIS A 3 -12.58 -1.15 -9.46
N GLY A 4 -13.83 -0.98 -9.01
CA GLY A 4 -14.60 0.23 -9.26
C GLY A 4 -13.92 1.48 -8.70
N GLY A 5 -13.97 2.59 -9.43
CA GLY A 5 -13.26 3.83 -9.08
C GLY A 5 -13.77 4.54 -7.81
N SER A 6 -14.93 4.17 -7.28
CA SER A 6 -15.55 4.76 -6.09
C SER A 6 -15.33 3.97 -4.79
N ALA A 7 -14.68 2.80 -4.86
CA ALA A 7 -14.45 1.99 -3.67
C ALA A 7 -13.43 2.67 -2.74
N ALA A 8 -13.73 2.73 -1.44
CA ALA A 8 -12.77 3.16 -0.44
C ALA A 8 -11.57 2.20 -0.45
N ARG A 9 -10.35 2.76 -0.42
CA ARG A 9 -9.10 1.98 -0.42
C ARG A 9 -8.23 2.39 0.76
N PRO A 10 -7.64 1.42 1.46
CA PRO A 10 -6.72 1.73 2.53
C PRO A 10 -5.41 2.26 1.96
N ILE A 11 -4.79 3.23 2.64
CA ILE A 11 -3.47 3.74 2.28
C ILE A 11 -2.35 2.75 2.64
N PHE A 12 -2.63 1.81 3.54
CA PHE A 12 -1.77 0.67 3.89
C PHE A 12 -2.57 -0.55 4.30
N THR A 13 -1.97 -1.73 4.12
CA THR A 13 -2.44 -3.02 4.65
C THR A 13 -1.31 -3.71 5.39
N LEU A 14 -1.61 -4.33 6.53
CA LEU A 14 -0.69 -5.16 7.31
C LEU A 14 -1.19 -6.59 7.29
N ARG A 15 -0.29 -7.54 7.08
CA ARG A 15 -0.52 -8.92 7.47
C ARG A 15 0.20 -9.23 8.76
N LEU A 16 -0.60 -9.69 9.71
CA LEU A 16 -0.16 -10.14 11.02
C LEU A 16 -0.24 -11.67 11.06
N ARG A 17 0.61 -12.31 11.87
CA ARG A 17 0.51 -13.74 12.18
C ARG A 17 0.46 -13.96 13.69
N ASP A 18 -0.40 -14.88 14.12
CA ASP A 18 -0.42 -15.35 15.51
C ASP A 18 0.59 -16.47 15.75
N ASP A 19 0.69 -16.93 17.00
CA ASP A 19 1.59 -18.02 17.42
C ASP A 19 1.25 -19.37 16.77
N ALA A 20 0.03 -19.55 16.27
CA ALA A 20 -0.38 -20.73 15.50
C ALA A 20 -0.06 -20.60 14.01
N GLY A 21 0.50 -19.46 13.58
CA GLY A 21 0.82 -19.15 12.19
C GLY A 21 -0.37 -18.66 11.36
N GLN A 22 -1.52 -18.40 11.97
CA GLN A 22 -2.70 -17.92 11.24
C GLN A 22 -2.57 -16.44 10.91
N ALA A 23 -2.88 -16.12 9.65
CA ALA A 23 -2.79 -14.77 9.13
C ALA A 23 -4.04 -13.93 9.49
N LEU A 24 -3.81 -12.67 9.79
CA LEU A 24 -4.83 -11.64 10.01
C LEU A 24 -4.44 -10.39 9.23
N ASP A 25 -5.30 -9.97 8.30
CA ASP A 25 -5.10 -8.73 7.55
C ASP A 25 -5.79 -7.57 8.26
N VAL A 26 -5.05 -6.47 8.40
CA VAL A 26 -5.47 -5.25 9.07
C VAL A 26 -5.19 -4.06 8.17
N THR A 27 -6.20 -3.24 7.90
CA THR A 27 -6.12 -2.13 6.96
C THR A 27 -6.30 -0.78 7.66
N ALA A 28 -5.81 0.29 7.02
CA ALA A 28 -6.02 1.66 7.50
C ALA A 28 -7.51 2.03 7.70
N LEU A 29 -8.43 1.39 6.95
CA LEU A 29 -9.87 1.62 7.04
C LEU A 29 -10.50 1.04 8.31
N GLN A 30 -9.79 0.17 9.03
CA GLN A 30 -10.25 -0.45 10.28
C GLN A 30 -9.72 0.29 11.52
N ALA A 31 -9.14 1.48 11.37
CA ALA A 31 -8.74 2.30 12.51
C ALA A 31 -9.97 2.78 13.30
N ALA A 32 -9.92 2.69 14.62
CA ALA A 32 -10.97 3.24 15.48
C ALA A 32 -11.01 4.77 15.42
N SER A 33 -9.84 5.41 15.19
CA SER A 33 -9.75 6.84 14.93
C SER A 33 -8.60 7.15 13.98
N VAL A 34 -8.77 8.22 13.20
CA VAL A 34 -7.75 8.78 12.31
C VAL A 34 -7.65 10.28 12.59
N THR A 35 -6.44 10.76 12.87
CA THR A 35 -6.19 12.17 13.21
C THR A 35 -5.01 12.70 12.43
N LEU A 36 -5.09 13.96 12.00
CA LEU A 36 -3.95 14.71 11.50
C LEU A 36 -3.27 15.36 12.72
N GLU A 37 -2.16 14.78 13.20
CA GLU A 37 -1.45 15.26 14.38
C GLU A 37 -0.61 16.51 14.09
N GLN A 38 -0.06 16.60 12.87
CA GLN A 38 0.79 17.72 12.48
C GLN A 38 0.61 18.04 11.00
N ALA A 39 0.46 19.33 10.72
CA ALA A 39 0.63 19.92 9.40
C ALA A 39 1.59 21.10 9.57
N SER A 40 2.86 20.91 9.23
CA SER A 40 3.82 22.02 9.18
C SER A 40 3.99 22.45 7.74
N ILE A 41 3.81 23.75 7.50
CA ILE A 41 4.00 24.39 6.20
C ILE A 41 5.12 25.40 6.41
N SER A 42 6.26 25.15 5.79
CA SER A 42 7.40 26.06 5.75
C SER A 42 7.54 26.61 4.34
N ALA A 43 7.78 27.91 4.22
CA ALA A 43 8.05 28.55 2.94
C ALA A 43 9.47 28.27 2.41
N ASP A 44 10.28 27.52 3.18
CA ASP A 44 11.64 27.11 2.83
C ASP A 44 11.78 25.57 2.80
N ASP A 45 10.98 24.82 3.58
CA ASP A 45 11.10 23.35 3.72
C ASP A 45 9.92 22.55 3.13
N GLY A 46 8.89 23.22 2.59
CA GLY A 46 7.70 22.58 2.05
C GLY A 46 6.65 22.19 3.10
N THR A 47 5.83 21.19 2.78
CA THR A 47 4.71 20.74 3.64
C THR A 47 4.96 19.34 4.19
N GLN A 48 4.78 19.16 5.50
CA GLN A 48 4.80 17.86 6.14
C GLN A 48 3.45 17.56 6.79
N LEU A 49 2.89 16.39 6.48
CA LEU A 49 1.63 15.87 7.01
C LEU A 49 1.89 14.62 7.85
N ARG A 50 1.29 14.53 9.03
CA ARG A 50 1.42 13.37 9.93
C ARG A 50 0.05 12.87 10.38
N PHE A 51 -0.34 11.70 9.88
CA PHE A 51 -1.61 11.04 10.19
C PHE A 51 -1.39 9.92 11.19
N LYS A 52 -2.19 9.88 12.25
CA LYS A 52 -2.19 8.80 13.23
C LYS A 52 -3.47 8.00 13.17
N TYR A 53 -3.31 6.69 13.07
CA TYR A 53 -4.34 5.68 13.05
C TYR A 53 -4.24 4.90 14.37
N THR A 54 -5.31 4.89 15.15
CA THR A 54 -5.30 4.23 16.47
C THR A 54 -6.19 3.00 16.50
N LYS A 55 -5.79 1.98 17.26
CA LYS A 55 -6.57 0.77 17.52
C LYS A 55 -7.05 0.09 16.24
N LEU A 56 -6.11 -0.22 15.35
CA LEU A 56 -6.39 -0.87 14.08
C LEU A 56 -7.07 -2.23 14.29
N ASN A 57 -8.24 -2.41 13.71
CA ASN A 57 -9.08 -3.61 13.91
C ASN A 57 -9.37 -3.91 15.39
N ASN A 58 -9.52 -2.87 16.22
CA ASN A 58 -9.68 -2.93 17.68
C ASN A 58 -8.52 -3.60 18.44
N LEU A 59 -7.35 -3.76 17.81
CA LEU A 59 -6.14 -4.29 18.44
C LEU A 59 -5.34 -3.18 19.12
N ASP A 60 -4.41 -3.53 20.02
CA ASP A 60 -3.38 -2.63 20.54
C ASP A 60 -2.27 -2.35 19.52
N LEU A 61 -2.69 -1.93 18.33
CA LEU A 61 -1.87 -1.67 17.15
C LEU A 61 -2.21 -0.28 16.60
N ASP A 62 -1.22 0.60 16.60
CA ASP A 62 -1.33 1.95 16.04
C ASP A 62 -0.37 2.11 14.85
N ALA A 63 -0.70 3.03 13.94
CA ALA A 63 0.16 3.40 12.82
C ALA A 63 0.28 4.92 12.68
N VAL A 64 1.44 5.38 12.22
CA VAL A 64 1.67 6.78 11.84
C VAL A 64 2.16 6.82 10.40
N VAL A 65 1.45 7.58 9.56
CA VAL A 65 1.83 7.86 8.17
C VAL A 65 2.31 9.30 8.08
N GLU A 66 3.50 9.49 7.54
CA GLU A 66 4.12 10.79 7.30
C GLU A 66 4.30 11.00 5.81
N VAL A 67 3.89 12.18 5.34
CA VAL A 67 4.03 12.60 3.94
C VAL A 67 4.75 13.94 3.91
N ASP A 68 5.95 13.95 3.33
CA ASP A 68 6.72 15.17 3.08
C ASP A 68 6.54 15.59 1.61
N LEU A 69 6.27 16.87 1.41
CA LEU A 69 6.08 17.54 0.13
C LEU A 69 7.12 18.67 0.03
N PRO A 70 8.36 18.39 -0.39
CA PRO A 70 9.40 19.40 -0.48
C PRO A 70 9.03 20.47 -1.50
N GLN A 71 9.30 21.74 -1.18
CA GLN A 71 8.85 22.88 -1.98
C GLN A 71 9.41 22.92 -3.40
N ASP A 72 10.69 22.57 -3.56
CA ASP A 72 11.38 22.62 -4.85
C ASP A 72 11.47 21.25 -5.53
N SER A 73 10.51 20.36 -5.24
CA SER A 73 10.48 19.00 -5.76
C SER A 73 9.08 18.62 -6.24
N ASN A 74 9.03 17.85 -7.34
CA ASN A 74 7.81 17.17 -7.78
C ASN A 74 7.69 15.76 -7.16
N LEU A 75 8.58 15.42 -6.23
CA LEU A 75 8.57 14.16 -5.51
C LEU A 75 7.86 14.34 -4.16
N THR A 76 7.31 13.25 -3.67
CA THR A 76 6.72 13.17 -2.34
C THR A 76 7.39 12.03 -1.60
N ASP A 77 7.82 12.26 -0.37
CA ASP A 77 8.40 11.21 0.48
C ASP A 77 7.35 10.67 1.44
N TRP A 78 7.22 9.36 1.50
CA TRP A 78 6.20 8.68 2.29
C TRP A 78 6.87 7.76 3.29
N ARG A 79 6.48 7.87 4.56
CA ARG A 79 6.96 6.99 5.63
C ARG A 79 5.78 6.44 6.40
N ILE A 80 5.96 5.21 6.88
CA ILE A 80 5.02 4.57 7.78
C ILE A 80 5.78 3.96 8.96
N SER A 81 5.19 4.07 10.14
CA SER A 81 5.67 3.43 11.37
C SER A 81 4.51 2.82 12.12
N PHE A 82 4.78 1.77 12.89
CA PHE A 82 3.77 1.02 13.64
C PHE A 82 4.21 0.85 15.09
N ASP A 83 3.27 1.02 16.02
CA ASP A 83 3.42 0.62 17.42
C ASP A 83 2.56 -0.62 17.66
N ASN A 84 3.17 -1.79 17.50
CA ASN A 84 2.53 -3.09 17.70
C ASN A 84 2.76 -3.57 19.14
N ARG A 85 1.73 -3.46 19.98
CA ARG A 85 1.75 -3.91 21.38
C ARG A 85 0.91 -5.17 21.58
N THR A 86 0.62 -5.87 20.48
CA THR A 86 -0.10 -7.15 20.49
C THR A 86 0.88 -8.32 20.55
N SER A 87 0.38 -9.55 20.63
CA SER A 87 1.19 -10.77 20.47
C SER A 87 1.45 -11.13 19.00
N TYR A 88 0.81 -10.44 18.04
CA TYR A 88 0.97 -10.78 16.63
C TYR A 88 2.33 -10.33 16.08
N LEU A 89 2.90 -11.14 15.20
CA LEU A 89 4.08 -10.78 14.42
C LEU A 89 3.66 -10.11 13.10
N VAL A 90 4.38 -9.07 12.68
CA VAL A 90 4.18 -8.44 11.37
C VAL A 90 4.89 -9.29 10.31
N GLU A 91 4.14 -9.79 9.34
CA GLU A 91 4.69 -10.57 8.22
C GLU A 91 5.03 -9.68 7.03
N TRP A 92 4.10 -8.85 6.58
CA TRP A 92 4.31 -7.94 5.47
C TRP A 92 3.48 -6.65 5.60
N VAL A 93 3.94 -5.61 4.90
CA VAL A 93 3.31 -4.28 4.86
C VAL A 93 3.10 -3.88 3.41
N ASP A 94 1.86 -3.58 3.04
CA ASP A 94 1.53 -2.83 1.81
C ASP A 94 1.55 -1.36 2.14
N PHE A 95 2.49 -0.60 1.59
CA PHE A 95 2.50 0.85 1.74
C PHE A 95 3.46 1.52 0.72
N PRO A 96 3.06 2.68 0.17
CA PRO A 96 1.67 3.15 0.07
C PRO A 96 0.90 2.34 -0.98
N ASP A 97 -0.41 2.15 -0.77
CA ASP A 97 -1.26 1.62 -1.85
C ASP A 97 -1.44 2.72 -2.92
N VAL A 98 -0.92 2.46 -4.12
CA VAL A 98 -0.97 3.39 -5.27
C VAL A 98 -1.87 2.80 -6.34
N VAL A 99 -2.89 3.57 -6.72
CA VAL A 99 -3.90 3.14 -7.65
C VAL A 99 -3.94 4.07 -8.85
N VAL A 100 -3.98 3.48 -10.04
CA VAL A 100 -4.08 4.21 -11.31
C VAL A 100 -5.37 3.83 -12.03
N PRO A 101 -6.02 4.77 -12.73
CA PRO A 101 -7.13 4.44 -13.61
C PRO A 101 -6.71 3.39 -14.65
N ASN A 102 -7.63 2.49 -15.02
CA ASN A 102 -7.39 1.56 -16.13
C ASN A 102 -7.57 2.25 -17.49
N ASP A 103 -6.82 3.32 -17.72
CA ASP A 103 -6.75 4.07 -18.99
C ASP A 103 -5.58 3.56 -19.84
N LEU A 104 -5.35 2.25 -19.84
CA LEU A 104 -4.26 1.64 -20.59
C LEU A 104 -4.59 1.56 -22.08
N VAL A 105 -3.56 1.48 -22.93
CA VAL A 105 -3.70 1.42 -24.40
C VAL A 105 -4.72 0.36 -24.86
N ALA A 106 -4.71 -0.84 -24.28
CA ALA A 106 -5.65 -1.90 -24.66
C ALA A 106 -7.10 -1.63 -24.24
N ALA A 107 -7.34 -0.74 -23.27
CA ALA A 107 -8.66 -0.27 -22.87
C ALA A 107 -9.11 0.98 -23.65
N GLY A 108 -8.34 1.41 -24.67
CA GLY A 108 -8.62 2.61 -25.47
C GLY A 108 -8.05 3.90 -24.90
N GLY A 109 -7.24 3.82 -23.84
CA GLY A 109 -6.58 4.95 -23.20
C GLY A 109 -5.20 5.26 -23.74
N THR A 110 -4.45 6.08 -23.01
CA THR A 110 -3.08 6.51 -23.40
C THR A 110 -1.98 6.06 -22.44
N ALA A 111 -2.35 5.52 -21.28
CA ALA A 111 -1.43 5.18 -20.21
C ALA A 111 -0.72 3.83 -20.44
N ARG A 112 0.43 3.68 -19.78
CA ARG A 112 1.27 2.47 -19.74
C ARG A 112 1.85 2.36 -18.33
N ILE A 113 1.94 1.15 -17.79
CA ILE A 113 2.61 0.91 -16.50
C ILE A 113 3.97 0.28 -16.79
N LEU A 114 5.05 0.90 -16.31
CA LEU A 114 6.39 0.30 -16.37
C LEU A 114 6.57 -0.65 -15.20
N TRP A 115 6.78 -1.94 -15.49
CA TRP A 115 7.17 -2.92 -14.49
C TRP A 115 8.65 -3.28 -14.72
N PRO A 116 9.57 -2.87 -13.84
CA PRO A 116 11.02 -2.99 -14.07
C PRO A 116 11.58 -4.40 -13.77
N ALA A 117 10.74 -5.45 -13.78
CA ALA A 117 11.23 -6.81 -13.59
C ALA A 117 12.04 -7.26 -14.83
N HIS A 118 13.17 -7.93 -14.59
CA HIS A 118 14.13 -8.38 -15.62
C HIS A 118 14.58 -7.24 -16.53
N GLU A 119 14.32 -7.31 -17.85
CA GLU A 119 14.65 -6.26 -18.82
C GLU A 119 13.67 -5.07 -18.77
N GLY A 120 12.61 -5.16 -17.97
CA GLY A 120 11.53 -4.19 -17.90
C GLY A 120 10.46 -4.42 -18.96
N VAL A 121 9.19 -4.24 -18.58
CA VAL A 121 8.04 -4.39 -19.47
C VAL A 121 7.08 -3.22 -19.33
N LEU A 122 6.55 -2.76 -20.46
CA LEU A 122 5.42 -1.83 -20.49
C LEU A 122 4.12 -2.64 -20.52
N ILE A 123 3.34 -2.51 -19.46
CA ILE A 123 2.01 -3.10 -19.36
C ILE A 123 1.00 -2.14 -19.99
N GLU A 124 0.46 -2.58 -21.13
CA GLU A 124 -0.58 -1.90 -21.90
C GLU A 124 -1.97 -2.56 -21.75
N ASP A 125 -1.99 -3.79 -21.23
CA ASP A 125 -3.18 -4.60 -21.00
C ASP A 125 -3.04 -5.33 -19.66
N ILE A 126 -3.70 -4.80 -18.62
CA ILE A 126 -3.67 -5.42 -17.29
C ILE A 126 -4.42 -6.77 -17.27
N GLY A 127 -5.35 -7.00 -18.21
CA GLY A 127 -6.10 -8.24 -18.34
C GLY A 127 -5.21 -9.42 -18.75
N ARG A 128 -4.08 -9.18 -19.43
CA ARG A 128 -3.11 -10.25 -19.75
C ARG A 128 -2.47 -10.85 -18.51
N ARG A 129 -2.16 -10.03 -17.50
CA ARG A 129 -1.63 -10.53 -16.22
C ARG A 129 -2.62 -11.49 -15.58
N GLU A 130 -3.89 -11.09 -15.52
CA GLU A 130 -4.94 -11.86 -14.84
C GLU A 130 -5.34 -13.17 -15.57
N ASN A 131 -4.98 -13.31 -16.85
CA ASN A 131 -5.34 -14.44 -17.71
C ASN A 131 -4.16 -15.33 -18.15
N THR A 132 -2.98 -15.15 -17.55
CA THR A 132 -1.80 -15.97 -17.83
C THR A 132 -1.35 -16.75 -16.59
N TRP A 133 -0.39 -17.66 -16.76
CA TRP A 133 0.21 -18.40 -15.65
C TRP A 133 1.07 -17.50 -14.72
N LEU A 134 1.35 -16.25 -15.13
CA LEU A 134 2.00 -15.19 -14.34
C LEU A 134 0.98 -14.29 -13.62
N LYS A 135 -0.24 -14.80 -13.38
CA LYS A 135 -1.23 -14.10 -12.59
C LYS A 135 -0.71 -13.96 -11.16
N TYR A 136 -0.93 -12.77 -10.58
CA TYR A 136 -0.65 -12.52 -9.17
C TYR A 136 -1.17 -13.64 -8.28
N GLN A 137 -0.25 -14.30 -7.60
CA GLN A 137 -0.53 -15.15 -6.47
C GLN A 137 -0.06 -14.44 -5.22
N GLU A 138 -0.97 -14.35 -4.26
CA GLU A 138 -0.65 -13.79 -2.97
C GLU A 138 0.46 -14.60 -2.30
N THR A 139 1.51 -13.91 -1.84
CA THR A 139 2.59 -14.52 -1.09
C THR A 139 2.03 -15.09 0.21
N GLY A 140 2.06 -16.42 0.32
CA GLY A 140 1.63 -17.16 1.51
C GLY A 140 2.78 -17.92 2.15
N TYR A 141 2.65 -18.22 3.44
CA TYR A 141 3.57 -19.13 4.14
C TYR A 141 3.18 -20.61 3.90
N PRO A 142 4.14 -21.53 3.70
CA PRO A 142 5.56 -21.25 3.48
C PRO A 142 5.78 -20.54 2.14
N SER A 143 6.71 -19.58 2.10
CA SER A 143 6.94 -18.80 0.88
C SER A 143 7.37 -19.73 -0.25
N LYS A 144 6.69 -19.63 -1.40
CA LYS A 144 6.95 -20.46 -2.58
C LYS A 144 8.19 -20.00 -3.37
N GLY A 145 9.11 -19.25 -2.74
CA GLY A 145 10.27 -18.67 -3.42
C GLY A 145 9.87 -17.61 -4.44
N TRP A 146 10.21 -17.81 -5.72
CA TRP A 146 9.97 -16.85 -6.81
C TRP A 146 8.47 -16.73 -7.19
N ASP A 147 7.62 -17.68 -6.78
CA ASP A 147 6.20 -17.76 -7.17
C ASP A 147 5.27 -16.73 -6.48
N GLY A 148 5.81 -15.66 -5.91
CA GLY A 148 5.02 -14.53 -5.37
C GLY A 148 4.59 -13.50 -6.42
N THR A 149 4.67 -13.84 -7.72
CA THR A 149 4.41 -12.92 -8.85
C THR A 149 3.09 -13.16 -9.55
#